data_AF-A0AAP9WRG1-F1
#
_entry.id   AF-A0AAP9WRG1-F1
#
_cell.length_a   1.000
_cell.length_b   1.000
_cell.length_c   1.000
_cell.angle_alpha   90.00
_cell.angle_beta   90.00
_cell.angle_gamma   90.00
#
_symmetry.space_group_name_H-M   'P 1'
#
loop_
_entity.id
_entity.type
_entity.pdbx_description
1 polymer ?
#
loop_
_entity_poly.entity_id
_entity_poly.type
_entity_poly.pdbx_seq_one_letter_code
_entity_poly.pdbx_strand_id
1 'polypeptide(L)'
;MFDSAWKEVDSAGMIKFYQILKVLNCFYDLGVKNKRRELKNQLLKSSNVKVYLRKLNKYSYLVFAEIINSDSIIQDNWIHIDEVSEARDRFKSIGNLNHPVFNIPCLTEVYEEHSRVVEYIPEKFRNLINKE
;
A
#
# COMPACT_ATOMS: atom_id res chain seq x y z
N MET A 1 -17.56 9.59 4.21
CA MET A 1 -17.22 9.78 2.79
C MET A 1 -15.71 9.67 2.67
N PHE A 2 -15.17 8.74 1.89
CA PHE A 2 -13.71 8.65 1.70
C PHE A 2 -13.30 9.70 0.67
N ASP A 3 -12.93 10.89 1.13
CA ASP A 3 -12.74 12.07 0.27
C ASP A 3 -11.38 12.10 -0.45
N SER A 4 -10.55 11.07 -0.29
CA SER A 4 -9.26 11.03 -0.96
C SER A 4 -9.38 10.42 -2.36
N ALA A 5 -8.81 11.11 -3.34
CA ALA A 5 -8.59 10.56 -4.68
C ALA A 5 -7.71 9.31 -4.67
N TRP A 6 -7.89 8.45 -5.68
CA TRP A 6 -6.97 7.35 -5.93
C TRP A 6 -5.64 7.88 -6.45
N LYS A 7 -4.55 7.31 -5.95
CA LYS A 7 -3.20 7.59 -6.45
C LYS A 7 -2.53 6.31 -6.95
N GLU A 8 -1.94 6.36 -8.14
CA GLU A 8 -1.09 5.29 -8.67
C GLU A 8 0.34 5.49 -8.14
N VAL A 9 0.94 4.42 -7.61
CA VAL A 9 2.31 4.42 -7.09
C VAL A 9 3.30 4.46 -8.26
N ASP A 10 4.27 5.37 -8.20
CA ASP A 10 5.31 5.49 -9.23
C ASP A 10 6.43 4.45 -9.06
N SER A 11 7.39 4.44 -9.99
CA SER A 11 8.50 3.48 -9.95
C SER A 11 9.36 3.56 -8.68
N ALA A 12 9.56 4.74 -8.10
CA ALA A 12 10.33 4.92 -6.87
C ALA A 12 9.52 4.45 -5.65
N GLY A 13 8.23 4.75 -5.62
CA GLY A 13 7.28 4.27 -4.62
C GLY A 13 7.14 2.76 -4.63
N MET A 14 7.19 2.12 -5.80
CA MET A 14 7.13 0.66 -5.92
C MET A 14 8.31 -0.04 -5.25
N ILE A 15 9.52 0.55 -5.30
CA ILE A 15 10.69 0.01 -4.58
C ILE A 15 10.42 -0.02 -3.07
N LYS A 16 9.92 1.09 -2.51
CA LYS A 16 9.56 1.20 -1.09
C LYS A 16 8.41 0.28 -0.71
N PHE A 17 7.38 0.22 -1.56
CA PHE A 17 6.24 -0.67 -1.39
C PHE A 17 6.68 -2.14 -1.32
N TYR A 18 7.60 -2.57 -2.19
CA TYR A 18 8.15 -3.92 -2.15
C TYR A 18 8.98 -4.17 -0.89
N GLN A 19 9.72 -3.19 -0.37
CA GLN A 19 10.40 -3.31 0.92
C GLN A 19 9.40 -3.56 2.06
N ILE A 20 8.30 -2.80 2.11
CA ILE A 20 7.22 -2.99 3.08
C ILE A 20 6.63 -4.41 2.96
N LEU A 21 6.28 -4.84 1.74
CA LEU A 21 5.73 -6.18 1.52
C LEU A 21 6.69 -7.30 1.93
N LYS A 22 8.00 -7.16 1.66
CA LYS A 22 9.01 -8.15 2.07
C LYS A 22 9.05 -8.31 3.58
N VAL A 23 9.08 -7.19 4.32
CA VAL A 23 9.08 -7.22 5.79
C VAL A 23 7.81 -7.88 6.32
N LEU A 24 6.64 -7.47 5.81
CA LEU A 24 5.37 -8.08 6.20
C LEU A 24 5.35 -9.59 5.92
N ASN A 25 5.81 -10.02 4.75
CA ASN A 25 5.86 -11.44 4.41
C ASN A 25 6.79 -12.24 5.34
N CYS A 26 7.97 -11.71 5.70
CA CYS A 26 8.85 -12.33 6.70
C CYS A 26 8.16 -12.50 8.07
N PHE A 27 7.38 -11.53 8.53
CA PHE A 27 6.62 -11.66 9.77
C PHE A 27 5.53 -12.72 9.68
N TYR A 28 4.84 -12.85 8.54
CA TYR A 28 3.78 -13.84 8.35
C TYR A 28 4.28 -15.27 8.07
N ASP A 29 5.53 -15.43 7.63
CA ASP A 29 6.18 -16.74 7.46
C ASP A 29 6.26 -17.52 8.78
N LEU A 30 6.15 -16.83 9.93
CA LEU A 30 6.23 -17.40 11.27
C LEU A 30 4.92 -18.00 11.81
N GLY A 31 3.80 -18.05 11.08
CA GLY A 31 2.63 -18.75 11.66
C GLY A 31 1.29 -18.84 10.94
N VAL A 32 1.03 -18.21 9.79
CA VAL A 32 -0.32 -18.29 9.19
C VAL A 32 -0.29 -18.44 7.66
N LYS A 33 -0.79 -19.58 7.14
CA LYS A 33 -1.12 -19.75 5.72
C LYS A 33 -2.40 -18.97 5.42
N ASN A 34 -2.32 -17.92 4.59
CA ASN A 34 -3.46 -17.11 4.19
C ASN A 34 -3.40 -16.85 2.67
N LYS A 35 -4.53 -16.93 1.96
CA LYS A 35 -4.64 -16.62 0.51
C LYS A 35 -4.07 -15.24 0.17
N ARG A 36 -4.21 -14.25 1.06
CA ARG A 36 -3.62 -12.90 0.88
C ARG A 36 -2.08 -12.90 0.85
N ARG A 37 -1.42 -13.91 1.44
CA ARG A 37 0.04 -14.07 1.40
C ARG A 37 0.51 -14.50 0.03
N GLU A 38 -0.22 -15.39 -0.63
CA GLU A 38 0.14 -15.91 -1.94
C GLU A 38 0.18 -14.79 -2.98
N LEU A 39 -0.82 -13.91 -2.99
CA LEU A 39 -0.81 -12.74 -3.86
C LEU A 39 0.31 -11.76 -3.51
N LYS A 40 0.54 -11.44 -2.23
CA LYS A 40 1.66 -10.56 -1.84
C LYS A 40 3.01 -11.10 -2.28
N ASN A 41 3.17 -12.43 -2.27
CA ASN A 41 4.36 -13.08 -2.81
C ASN A 41 4.41 -13.05 -4.34
N GLN A 42 3.28 -13.17 -5.03
CA GLN A 42 3.20 -13.01 -6.49
C GLN A 42 3.54 -11.57 -6.90
N LEU A 43 3.04 -10.55 -6.18
CA LEU A 43 3.39 -9.14 -6.42
C LEU A 43 4.90 -8.89 -6.41
N LEU A 44 5.64 -9.57 -5.55
CA LEU A 44 7.10 -9.46 -5.47
C LEU A 44 7.85 -10.15 -6.63
N LYS A 45 7.19 -11.05 -7.36
CA LYS A 45 7.78 -11.85 -8.45
C LYS A 45 7.35 -11.38 -9.83
N SER A 46 6.26 -10.63 -9.91
CA SER A 46 5.69 -10.14 -11.17
C SER A 46 6.44 -8.92 -11.71
N SER A 47 6.66 -8.88 -13.01
CA SER A 47 7.34 -7.78 -13.71
C SER A 47 6.41 -6.61 -14.05
N ASN A 48 5.11 -6.87 -14.21
CA ASN A 48 4.11 -5.87 -14.57
C ASN A 48 3.03 -5.78 -13.48
N VAL A 49 3.26 -4.86 -12.55
CA VAL A 49 2.41 -4.65 -11.37
C VAL A 49 2.00 -3.18 -11.31
N LYS A 50 0.73 -2.94 -11.06
CA LYS A 50 0.20 -1.62 -10.73
C LYS A 50 -0.37 -1.62 -9.33
N VAL A 51 -0.06 -0.57 -8.56
CA VAL A 51 -0.57 -0.39 -7.21
C VAL A 51 -1.23 0.97 -7.12
N TYR A 52 -2.43 0.96 -6.59
CA TYR A 52 -3.23 2.15 -6.37
C TYR A 52 -3.58 2.25 -4.89
N LEU A 53 -3.50 3.47 -4.38
CA LEU A 53 -3.70 3.77 -2.98
C LEU A 53 -4.83 4.79 -2.84
N ARG A 54 -5.69 4.56 -1.87
CA ARG A 54 -6.69 5.53 -1.42
C ARG A 54 -6.57 5.71 0.08
N LYS A 55 -6.44 6.95 0.55
CA LYS A 55 -6.33 7.27 1.96
C LYS A 55 -7.70 7.13 2.65
N LEU A 56 -7.76 6.37 3.74
CA LEU A 56 -8.99 6.17 4.50
C LEU A 56 -9.00 7.06 5.75
N ASN A 57 -7.86 7.20 6.42
CA ASN A 57 -7.62 8.17 7.48
C ASN A 57 -6.12 8.52 7.54
N LYS A 58 -5.65 9.12 8.64
CA LYS A 58 -4.25 9.57 8.79
C LYS A 58 -3.22 8.46 8.54
N TYR A 59 -3.48 7.24 9.00
CA TYR A 59 -2.51 6.13 8.93
C TYR A 59 -3.11 4.87 8.28
N SER A 60 -4.26 4.95 7.62
CA SER A 60 -4.84 3.79 6.95
C SER A 60 -5.15 4.08 5.51
N TYR A 61 -4.84 3.10 4.68
CA TYR A 61 -4.91 3.19 3.23
C TYR A 61 -5.57 1.93 2.69
N LEU A 62 -6.49 2.10 1.76
CA LEU A 62 -6.95 1.02 0.90
C LEU A 62 -5.92 0.85 -0.22
N VAL A 63 -5.31 -0.33 -0.25
CA VAL A 63 -4.40 -0.75 -1.31
C VAL A 63 -5.19 -1.59 -2.29
N PHE A 64 -5.06 -1.26 -3.58
CA PHE A 64 -5.55 -2.06 -4.68
C PHE A 64 -4.36 -2.39 -5.59
N ALA A 65 -4.14 -3.68 -5.86
CA ALA A 65 -3.01 -4.13 -6.65
C ALA A 65 -3.48 -4.98 -7.83
N GLU A 66 -2.83 -4.78 -8.97
CA GLU A 66 -3.07 -5.50 -10.21
C GLU A 66 -1.75 -6.12 -10.68
N ILE A 67 -1.79 -7.42 -10.98
CA ILE A 67 -0.73 -8.14 -11.68
C ILE A 67 -1.24 -8.37 -13.10
N ILE A 68 -0.52 -7.82 -14.08
CA ILE A 68 -0.90 -7.90 -15.49
C ILE A 68 -0.01 -8.95 -16.15
N ASN A 69 -0.58 -10.13 -16.42
CA ASN A 69 0.06 -11.18 -17.21
C ASN A 69 -0.32 -11.05 -18.69
N SER A 70 0.28 -11.86 -19.56
CA SER A 70 -0.04 -11.90 -21.01
C SER A 70 -1.53 -12.11 -21.27
N ASP A 71 -2.17 -13.00 -20.51
CA ASP A 71 -3.51 -13.50 -20.80
C ASP A 71 -4.52 -13.27 -19.66
N SER A 72 -4.10 -12.65 -18.55
CA SER A 72 -4.95 -12.44 -17.38
C SER A 72 -4.51 -11.26 -16.52
N ILE A 73 -5.47 -10.65 -15.82
CA ILE A 73 -5.21 -9.67 -14.78
C ILE A 73 -5.66 -10.26 -13.45
N ILE A 74 -4.75 -10.34 -12.49
CA ILE A 74 -5.06 -10.76 -11.12
C ILE A 74 -5.17 -9.49 -10.27
N GLN A 75 -6.29 -9.32 -9.59
CA GLN A 75 -6.57 -8.13 -8.78
C GLN A 75 -6.90 -8.52 -7.34
N ASP A 76 -6.45 -7.71 -6.39
CA ASP A 76 -6.91 -7.79 -5.00
C ASP A 76 -6.80 -6.45 -4.30
N ASN A 77 -7.47 -6.36 -3.14
CA ASN A 77 -7.45 -5.18 -2.31
C ASN A 77 -7.38 -5.52 -0.83
N TRP A 78 -6.71 -4.67 -0.06
CA TRP A 78 -6.67 -4.78 1.39
C TRP A 78 -6.51 -3.42 2.04
N ILE A 79 -6.84 -3.34 3.32
CA ILE A 79 -6.55 -2.17 4.14
C ILE A 79 -5.17 -2.37 4.75
N HIS A 80 -4.29 -1.39 4.58
CA HIS A 80 -3.00 -1.30 5.24
C HIS A 80 -3.06 -0.21 6.30
N ILE A 81 -2.62 -0.55 7.52
CA ILE A 81 -2.44 0.40 8.62
C ILE A 81 -0.94 0.66 8.74
N ASP A 82 -0.56 1.92 8.60
CA ASP A 82 0.82 2.39 8.59
C ASP A 82 1.29 2.78 10.00
N GLU A 83 1.57 1.75 10.79
CA GLU A 83 2.07 1.89 12.17
C GLU A 83 3.47 2.52 12.22
N VAL A 84 4.25 2.43 11.14
CA VAL A 84 5.57 3.07 11.05
C VAL A 84 5.41 4.58 10.99
N SER A 85 4.49 5.10 10.18
CA SER A 85 4.18 6.53 10.14
C SER A 85 3.63 7.02 11.49
N GLU A 86 2.74 6.25 12.13
CA GLU A 86 2.25 6.58 13.47
C GLU A 86 3.40 6.66 14.50
N ALA A 87 4.31 5.68 14.48
CA ALA A 87 5.47 5.67 15.37
C ALA A 87 6.39 6.87 15.10
N ARG A 88 6.67 7.21 13.83
CA ARG A 88 7.45 8.41 13.46
C ARG A 88 6.86 9.67 14.10
N ASP A 89 5.54 9.84 14.05
CA ASP A 89 4.87 11.00 14.65
C ASP A 89 5.00 11.02 16.19
N ARG A 90 4.92 9.86 16.85
CA ARG A 90 5.16 9.75 18.30
C ARG A 90 6.60 10.09 18.68
N PHE A 91 7.59 9.65 17.90
CA PHE A 91 8.99 9.99 18.16
C PHE A 91 9.29 11.47 17.91
N LYS A 92 8.68 12.08 16.88
CA LYS A 92 8.74 13.53 16.65
C LYS A 92 8.14 14.31 17.82
N SER A 93 6.98 13.89 18.35
CA SER A 93 6.30 14.64 19.42
C SER A 93 7.08 14.66 20.74
N ILE A 94 7.93 13.66 21.00
CA ILE A 94 8.84 13.63 22.15
C ILE A 94 10.23 14.22 21.85
N GLY A 95 10.44 14.82 20.67
CA GLY A 95 11.70 15.44 20.26
C GLY A 95 12.82 14.46 19.88
N ASN A 96 12.53 13.16 19.75
CA ASN A 96 13.53 12.17 19.37
C ASN A 96 13.53 11.96 17.85
N LEU A 97 14.38 12.70 17.15
CA LEU A 97 14.51 12.65 15.69
C LEU A 97 15.57 11.64 15.20
N ASN A 98 16.35 11.04 16.10
CA ASN A 98 17.46 10.15 15.76
C ASN A 98 17.05 8.66 15.79
N HIS A 99 15.77 8.36 15.99
CA HIS A 99 15.30 6.99 16.10
C HIS A 99 15.32 6.26 14.73
N PRO A 100 15.74 4.98 14.66
CA PRO A 100 15.82 4.24 13.39
C PRO A 100 14.53 4.14 12.57
N VAL A 101 13.36 4.37 13.20
CA VAL A 101 12.04 4.35 12.55
C VAL A 101 11.93 5.32 11.38
N PHE A 102 12.69 6.43 11.38
CA PHE A 102 12.71 7.39 10.29
C PHE A 102 13.37 6.83 9.01
N ASN A 103 14.15 5.76 9.13
CA ASN A 103 14.79 5.09 7.99
C ASN A 103 13.98 3.89 7.47
N ILE A 104 12.88 3.52 8.13
CA ILE A 104 12.03 2.39 7.71
C ILE A 104 10.99 2.90 6.72
N PRO A 105 10.96 2.44 5.46
CA PRO A 105 9.95 2.85 4.49
C PRO A 105 8.52 2.62 5.00
N CYS A 106 7.63 3.57 4.76
CA CYS A 106 6.23 3.49 5.19
C CYS A 106 5.25 3.83 4.08
N LEU A 107 4.00 3.39 4.20
CA LEU A 107 3.02 3.55 3.12
C LEU A 107 2.58 5.01 2.97
N THR A 108 2.61 5.80 4.04
CA THR A 108 2.33 7.24 4.05
C THR A 108 3.34 7.98 3.18
N GLU A 109 4.62 7.66 3.28
CA GLU A 109 5.68 8.20 2.42
C GLU A 109 5.45 7.81 0.96
N VAL A 110 5.08 6.55 0.70
CA VAL A 110 4.71 6.11 -0.66
C VAL A 110 3.51 6.89 -1.21
N TYR A 111 2.49 7.14 -0.38
CA TYR A 111 1.27 7.83 -0.79
C TYR A 111 1.48 9.33 -1.01
N GLU A 112 2.20 10.01 -0.11
CA GLU A 112 2.34 11.47 -0.18
C GLU A 112 3.43 11.89 -1.17
N GLU A 113 4.53 11.13 -1.27
CA GLU A 113 5.73 11.54 -2.02
C GLU A 113 5.97 10.76 -3.32
N HIS A 114 5.43 9.54 -3.43
CA HIS A 114 5.73 8.62 -4.54
C HIS A 114 4.49 8.04 -5.21
N SER A 115 3.43 8.84 -5.28
CA SER A 115 2.23 8.46 -6.02
C SER A 115 1.52 9.68 -6.59
N ARG A 116 0.84 9.47 -7.71
CA ARG A 116 0.14 10.53 -8.47
C ARG A 116 -1.34 10.27 -8.53
N VAL A 117 -2.14 11.32 -8.42
CA VAL A 117 -3.60 11.21 -8.56
C VAL A 117 -3.94 10.68 -9.95
N VAL A 118 -4.87 9.73 -10.00
CA VAL A 118 -5.39 9.15 -11.24
C VAL A 118 -6.92 9.17 -11.22
N GLU A 119 -7.51 9.34 -12.40
CA GLU A 119 -8.97 9.21 -12.60
C GLU A 119 -9.42 7.74 -12.57
N TYR A 120 -8.47 6.81 -12.53
CA TYR A 120 -8.74 5.39 -12.42
C TYR A 120 -9.39 5.04 -11.07
N ILE A 121 -10.65 4.63 -11.13
CA ILE A 121 -11.35 3.98 -10.04
C ILE A 121 -11.41 2.49 -10.40
N PRO A 122 -10.82 1.59 -9.59
CA PRO A 122 -10.92 0.16 -9.87
C PRO A 122 -12.38 -0.28 -9.94
N GLU A 123 -12.74 -1.10 -10.93
CA GLU A 123 -14.15 -1.41 -11.25
C GLU A 123 -14.96 -1.89 -10.05
N LYS A 124 -14.34 -2.70 -9.19
CA LYS A 124 -14.92 -3.19 -7.94
C LYS A 124 -15.39 -2.08 -6.99
N PHE A 125 -14.85 -0.88 -7.11
CA PHE A 125 -15.21 0.30 -6.31
C PHE A 125 -16.05 1.35 -7.06
N ARG A 126 -16.29 1.19 -8.37
CA ARG A 126 -17.16 2.13 -9.13
C ARG A 126 -18.59 2.14 -8.62
N ASN A 127 -19.14 0.96 -8.27
CA ASN A 127 -20.53 0.82 -7.81
C ASN A 127 -20.77 1.35 -6.38
N LEU A 128 -19.72 1.63 -5.60
CA LEU A 128 -19.84 2.20 -4.26
C LEU A 128 -20.00 3.73 -4.28
N ILE A 129 -19.79 4.36 -5.43
CA ILE A 129 -19.96 5.81 -5.62
C ILE A 129 -21.39 6.12 -6.12
N ASN A 130 -22.00 5.20 -6.87
CA ASN A 130 -23.31 5.41 -7.52
C ASN A 130 -24.52 4.91 -6.70
N LYS A 131 -24.35 4.62 -5.41
CA LYS A 131 -25.46 4.34 -4.49
C LYS A 131 -25.69 5.56 -3.61
N GLU A 132 -26.35 6.56 -4.19
CA GLU A 132 -27.05 7.63 -3.47
C GLU A 132 -28.52 7.23 -3.28
#